data_AF-A0A7C4JBY4-F1
#
_entry.id   AF-A0A7C4JBY4-F1
#
_cell.length_a   1.000
_cell.length_b   1.000
_cell.length_c   1.000
_cell.angle_alpha   90.00
_cell.angle_beta   90.00
_cell.angle_gamma   90.00
#
_symmetry.space_group_name_H-M   'P 1'
#
loop_
_entity.id
_entity.type
_entity.pdbx_description
1 polymer ?
#
loop_
_entity_poly.entity_id
_entity_poly.type
_entity_poly.pdbx_seq_one_letter_code
_entity_poly.pdbx_strand_id
1 'polypeptide(L)'
;MSEEGERTKVEDMACDFGVLSNPTRLKLLVRIHEKGPCTLKDLVDEVQRDESTVKRHLKELIDHGFIARTNHKKPKYCITDKGILAITFLKVKTEPANINSSMEREKTEVRVRARGSILNLTYIVRRAGFKRIILYSLSIGCIALGLLGLIATNVEILFRVFWLILWLVAAYIFKILAS
;
A
#
# COMPACT_ATOMS: atom_id res chain seq x y z
N MET A 1 14.57 8.50 -31.05
CA MET A 1 14.65 7.56 -29.92
C MET A 1 14.96 6.21 -30.56
N SER A 2 16.20 5.75 -30.46
CA SER A 2 16.77 4.71 -31.34
C SER A 2 16.18 3.33 -31.04
N GLU A 3 15.92 2.52 -32.08
CA GLU A 3 15.37 1.14 -31.99
C GLU A 3 16.15 0.23 -31.03
N GLU A 4 17.41 0.55 -30.77
CA GLU A 4 18.29 -0.15 -29.83
C GLU A 4 17.96 0.12 -28.36
N GLY A 5 17.45 1.32 -28.04
CA GLY A 5 16.99 1.67 -26.68
C GLY A 5 15.60 1.13 -26.33
N GLU A 6 14.85 0.64 -27.32
CA GLU A 6 13.54 0.00 -27.12
C GLU A 6 13.68 -1.52 -26.94
N ARG A 7 14.58 -2.17 -27.69
CA ARG A 7 14.93 -3.58 -27.51
C ARG A 7 15.42 -3.89 -26.10
N THR A 8 16.31 -3.06 -25.56
CA THR A 8 16.83 -3.22 -24.20
C THR A 8 15.74 -3.14 -23.13
N LYS A 9 14.75 -2.24 -23.29
CA LYS A 9 13.61 -2.14 -22.35
C LYS A 9 12.74 -3.40 -22.37
N VAL A 10 12.50 -3.98 -23.55
CA VAL A 10 11.70 -5.21 -23.67
C VAL A 10 12.45 -6.40 -23.07
N GLU A 11 13.76 -6.48 -23.27
CA GLU A 11 14.62 -7.51 -22.67
C GLU A 11 14.66 -7.40 -21.14
N ASP A 12 14.76 -6.19 -20.59
CA ASP A 12 14.70 -5.94 -19.14
C ASP A 12 13.35 -6.39 -18.55
N MET A 13 12.23 -6.07 -19.23
CA MET A 13 10.90 -6.54 -18.84
C MET A 13 10.81 -8.07 -18.88
N ALA A 14 11.34 -8.71 -19.93
CA ALA A 14 11.35 -10.16 -20.04
C ALA A 14 12.15 -10.81 -18.90
N CYS A 15 13.31 -10.23 -18.54
CA CYS A 15 14.11 -10.68 -17.40
C CYS A 15 13.34 -10.55 -16.08
N ASP A 16 12.66 -9.43 -15.86
CA ASP A 16 11.81 -9.21 -14.69
C ASP A 16 10.69 -10.27 -14.58
N PHE A 17 10.00 -10.57 -15.69
CA PHE A 17 9.01 -11.65 -15.71
C PHE A 17 9.65 -13.03 -15.47
N GLY A 18 10.85 -13.26 -15.97
CA GLY A 18 11.64 -14.46 -15.70
C GLY A 18 11.91 -14.63 -14.20
N VAL A 19 12.26 -13.56 -13.49
CA VAL A 19 12.39 -13.57 -12.03
C VAL A 19 11.04 -13.84 -11.37
N LEU A 20 9.98 -13.14 -11.76
CA LEU A 20 8.65 -13.33 -11.15
C LEU A 20 8.00 -14.69 -11.47
N SER A 21 8.47 -15.44 -12.48
CA SER A 21 7.90 -16.74 -12.85
C SER A 21 8.08 -17.85 -11.81
N ASN A 22 8.98 -17.69 -10.84
CA ASN A 22 9.25 -18.72 -9.84
C ASN A 22 8.28 -18.62 -8.65
N PRO A 23 7.60 -19.72 -8.28
CA PRO A 23 6.57 -19.71 -7.24
C PRO A 23 7.13 -19.39 -5.85
N THR A 24 8.36 -19.80 -5.54
CA THR A 24 9.02 -19.50 -4.26
C THR A 24 9.31 -18.00 -4.14
N ARG A 25 9.80 -17.39 -5.22
CA ARG A 25 10.07 -15.93 -5.26
C ARG A 25 8.79 -15.12 -5.11
N LEU A 26 7.69 -15.52 -5.78
CA LEU A 26 6.39 -14.88 -5.59
C LEU A 26 5.86 -15.02 -4.16
N LYS A 27 5.96 -16.21 -3.56
CA LYS A 27 5.55 -16.42 -2.16
C LYS A 27 6.33 -15.51 -1.20
N LEU A 28 7.65 -15.41 -1.36
CA LEU A 28 8.49 -14.50 -0.58
C LEU A 28 8.05 -13.05 -0.77
N LEU A 29 7.85 -12.62 -2.01
CA LEU A 29 7.46 -11.26 -2.36
C LEU A 29 6.11 -10.88 -1.73
N VAL A 30 5.10 -11.75 -1.88
CA VAL A 30 3.77 -11.58 -1.27
C VAL A 30 3.88 -11.54 0.25
N ARG A 31 4.72 -12.39 0.85
CA ARG A 31 4.86 -12.42 2.31
C ARG A 31 5.49 -11.16 2.88
N ILE A 32 6.55 -10.66 2.25
CA ILE A 32 7.18 -9.39 2.64
C ILE A 32 6.19 -8.24 2.48
N HIS A 33 5.37 -8.25 1.42
CA HIS A 33 4.31 -7.27 1.23
C HIS A 33 3.23 -7.35 2.33
N GLU A 34 2.84 -8.55 2.76
CA GLU A 34 1.78 -8.72 3.77
C GLU A 34 2.22 -8.50 5.22
N LYS A 35 3.41 -8.98 5.60
CA LYS A 35 3.94 -8.81 6.96
C LYS A 35 4.64 -7.47 7.16
N GLY A 36 5.07 -6.81 6.07
CA GLY A 36 6.01 -5.71 6.12
C GLY A 36 7.47 -6.18 6.29
N PRO A 37 8.37 -5.34 6.83
CA PRO A 37 9.80 -5.65 6.91
C PRO A 37 10.11 -6.95 7.68
N CYS A 38 10.65 -7.97 6.99
CA CYS A 38 10.90 -9.30 7.54
C CYS A 38 12.39 -9.60 7.72
N THR A 39 12.77 -10.43 8.68
CA THR A 39 14.12 -10.98 8.77
C THR A 39 14.24 -12.26 7.94
N LEU A 40 15.47 -12.73 7.71
CA LEU A 40 15.68 -13.99 6.99
C LEU A 40 15.02 -15.19 7.68
N LYS A 41 15.08 -15.25 9.02
CA LYS A 41 14.47 -16.34 9.79
C LYS A 41 12.96 -16.41 9.56
N ASP A 42 12.30 -15.26 9.63
CA ASP A 42 10.85 -15.15 9.40
C ASP A 42 10.41 -15.65 8.01
N LEU A 43 11.31 -15.56 7.02
CA LEU A 43 11.07 -15.98 5.64
C LEU A 43 11.38 -17.48 5.44
N VAL A 44 12.42 -17.99 6.09
CA VAL A 44 12.80 -19.42 6.07
C VAL A 44 11.70 -20.27 6.70
N ASP A 45 11.23 -19.87 7.88
CA ASP A 45 10.22 -20.60 8.64
C ASP A 45 8.88 -20.69 7.88
N GLU A 46 8.53 -19.63 7.14
CA GLU A 46 7.26 -19.56 6.40
C GLU A 46 7.29 -20.39 5.11
N VAL A 47 8.42 -20.35 4.38
CA VAL A 47 8.54 -20.98 3.06
C VAL A 47 8.93 -22.46 3.17
N GLN A 48 9.34 -22.92 4.35
CA GLN A 48 9.78 -24.30 4.64
C GLN A 48 10.85 -24.77 3.65
N ARG A 49 11.85 -23.91 3.41
CA ARG A 49 12.99 -24.18 2.54
C ARG A 49 14.28 -23.95 3.30
N ASP A 50 15.36 -24.53 2.81
CA ASP A 50 16.67 -24.31 3.40
C ASP A 50 17.10 -22.84 3.28
N GLU A 51 17.90 -22.39 4.25
CA GLU A 51 18.34 -20.99 4.33
C GLU A 51 19.14 -20.55 3.09
N SER A 52 19.90 -21.46 2.46
CA SER A 52 20.74 -21.14 1.30
C SER A 52 19.91 -20.84 0.06
N THR A 53 18.85 -21.62 -0.18
CA THR A 53 17.89 -21.43 -1.26
C THR A 53 17.10 -20.14 -1.06
N VAL A 54 16.64 -19.85 0.16
CA VAL A 54 15.93 -18.59 0.45
C VAL A 54 16.84 -17.39 0.22
N LYS A 55 18.10 -17.43 0.68
CA LYS A 55 19.07 -16.35 0.40
C LYS A 55 19.28 -16.13 -1.09
N ARG A 56 19.39 -17.20 -1.88
CA ARG A 56 19.53 -17.11 -3.34
C ARG A 56 18.34 -16.42 -3.98
N HIS A 57 17.12 -16.81 -3.62
CA HIS A 57 15.90 -16.19 -4.12
C HIS A 57 15.77 -14.72 -3.72
N LEU A 58 16.15 -14.37 -2.48
CA LEU A 58 16.15 -12.99 -2.03
C LEU A 58 17.19 -12.14 -2.78
N LYS A 59 18.36 -12.71 -3.08
CA LYS A 59 19.37 -12.03 -3.89
C LYS A 59 18.82 -11.69 -5.27
N GLU A 60 18.23 -12.65 -5.98
CA GLU A 60 17.64 -12.41 -7.30
C GLU A 60 16.53 -11.34 -7.26
N LEU A 61 15.71 -11.33 -6.21
CA LEU A 61 14.67 -10.30 -6.03
C LEU A 61 15.25 -8.90 -5.73
N ILE A 62 16.40 -8.83 -5.05
CA ILE A 62 17.13 -7.58 -4.78
C ILE A 62 17.78 -7.06 -6.05
N ASP A 63 18.46 -7.94 -6.79
CA ASP A 63 19.21 -7.59 -8.00
C ASP A 63 18.27 -6.96 -9.06
N HIS A 64 17.02 -7.42 -9.13
CA HIS A 64 15.98 -6.86 -10.00
C HIS A 64 15.13 -5.74 -9.36
N GLY A 65 15.44 -5.35 -8.12
CA GLY A 65 14.81 -4.22 -7.46
C GLY A 65 13.38 -4.44 -6.98
N PHE A 66 12.92 -5.69 -6.84
CA PHE A 66 11.58 -6.00 -6.29
C PHE A 66 11.53 -5.90 -4.76
N ILE A 67 12.66 -6.13 -4.10
CA ILE A 67 12.82 -5.96 -2.66
C ILE A 67 14.12 -5.22 -2.35
N ALA A 68 14.18 -4.60 -1.18
CA ALA A 68 15.37 -3.93 -0.66
C ALA A 68 15.81 -4.57 0.66
N ARG A 69 17.10 -4.47 0.97
CA ARG A 69 17.70 -4.97 2.21
C ARG A 69 18.27 -3.80 3.02
N THR A 70 18.05 -3.79 4.33
CA THR A 70 18.65 -2.79 5.23
C THR A 70 20.10 -3.15 5.60
N ASN A 71 20.96 -2.13 5.72
CA ASN A 71 22.41 -2.28 5.99
C ASN A 71 22.77 -2.44 7.48
N HIS A 72 21.84 -2.89 8.33
CA HIS A 72 22.08 -3.04 9.77
C HIS A 72 22.68 -4.40 10.13
N LYS A 73 23.22 -4.52 11.36
CA LYS A 73 23.71 -5.80 11.93
C LYS A 73 22.70 -6.94 11.82
N LYS A 74 21.40 -6.61 11.86
CA LYS A 74 20.28 -7.53 11.59
C LYS A 74 19.53 -7.03 10.35
N PRO A 75 19.85 -7.53 9.14
CA PRO A 75 19.23 -7.06 7.92
C PRO A 75 17.75 -7.45 7.88
N LYS A 76 16.92 -6.51 7.43
CA LYS A 76 15.50 -6.74 7.13
C LYS A 76 15.27 -6.56 5.63
N TYR A 77 14.34 -7.33 5.10
CA TYR A 77 13.89 -7.26 3.71
C TYR A 77 12.58 -6.50 3.64
N CYS A 78 12.52 -5.51 2.76
CA CYS A 78 11.39 -4.62 2.57
C CYS A 78 10.93 -4.68 1.11
N ILE A 79 9.63 -4.54 0.87
CA ILE A 79 9.09 -4.43 -0.49
C ILE A 79 9.42 -3.05 -1.08
N THR A 80 9.75 -2.99 -2.37
CA THR A 80 9.93 -1.72 -3.12
C THR A 80 8.66 -1.35 -3.88
N ASP A 81 8.59 -0.14 -4.44
CA ASP A 81 7.47 0.29 -5.28
C ASP A 81 7.27 -0.62 -6.51
N LYS A 82 8.39 -1.05 -7.14
CA LYS A 82 8.36 -2.03 -8.24
C LYS A 82 7.76 -3.37 -7.80
N GLY A 83 8.12 -3.85 -6.62
CA GLY A 83 7.55 -5.06 -6.02
C GLY A 83 6.05 -4.94 -5.73
N ILE A 84 5.61 -3.78 -5.21
CA ILE A 84 4.18 -3.50 -4.95
C ILE A 84 3.38 -3.54 -6.25
N LEU A 85 3.87 -2.86 -7.29
CA LEU A 85 3.24 -2.83 -8.61
C LEU A 85 3.13 -4.24 -9.21
N ALA A 86 4.20 -5.02 -9.15
CA ALA A 86 4.23 -6.40 -9.63
C ALA A 86 3.18 -7.28 -8.94
N ILE A 87 3.11 -7.24 -7.61
CA ILE A 87 2.12 -8.01 -6.85
C ILE A 87 0.69 -7.56 -7.19
N THR A 88 0.47 -6.26 -7.29
CA THR A 88 -0.86 -5.70 -7.61
C THR A 88 -1.32 -6.19 -8.98
N PHE A 89 -0.46 -6.11 -9.99
CA PHE A 89 -0.74 -6.62 -11.33
C PHE A 89 -1.06 -8.11 -11.34
N LEU A 90 -0.23 -8.92 -10.65
CA LEU A 90 -0.42 -10.37 -10.60
C LEU A 90 -1.71 -10.77 -9.87
N LYS A 91 -2.09 -10.07 -8.80
CA LYS A 91 -3.36 -10.30 -8.08
C LYS A 91 -4.57 -9.94 -8.92
N VAL A 92 -4.53 -8.82 -9.65
CA VAL A 92 -5.60 -8.41 -10.56
C VAL A 92 -5.84 -9.47 -11.65
N LYS A 93 -4.79 -10.15 -12.14
CA LYS A 93 -4.91 -11.23 -13.12
C LYS A 93 -5.57 -12.50 -12.55
N THR A 94 -5.49 -12.72 -11.25
CA THR A 94 -6.09 -13.89 -10.58
C THR A 94 -7.57 -13.70 -10.20
N GLU A 95 -8.09 -12.47 -10.20
CA GLU A 95 -9.47 -12.15 -9.81
C GLU A 95 -10.55 -12.06 -10.92
N PRO A 96 -10.30 -12.15 -12.26
CA PRO A 96 -11.37 -12.10 -13.24
C PRO A 96 -11.99 -13.48 -13.56
N ALA A 97 -11.51 -14.57 -12.93
CA ALA A 97 -11.86 -15.94 -13.30
C ALA A 97 -12.56 -16.74 -12.17
N ASN A 98 -13.41 -16.10 -11.35
CA ASN A 98 -14.49 -16.84 -10.70
C ASN A 98 -15.68 -17.00 -11.67
N ILE A 99 -15.43 -17.68 -12.78
CA ILE A 99 -16.46 -18.33 -13.61
C ILE A 99 -15.91 -19.74 -13.88
N ASN A 100 -16.34 -20.67 -13.04
CA ASN A 100 -16.39 -22.12 -13.26
C ASN A 100 -15.15 -22.81 -13.84
N SER A 101 -14.39 -23.51 -12.98
CA SER A 101 -13.94 -24.88 -13.30
C SER A 101 -13.43 -25.62 -12.07
N SER A 102 -14.31 -26.40 -11.48
CA SER A 102 -13.95 -27.64 -10.79
C SER A 102 -13.39 -28.58 -11.85
N MET A 103 -12.09 -28.89 -11.84
CA MET A 103 -11.62 -30.18 -12.34
C MET A 103 -10.33 -30.59 -11.63
N GLU A 104 -10.44 -31.72 -10.96
CA GLU A 104 -9.46 -32.37 -10.10
C GLU A 104 -8.16 -32.72 -10.83
N ARG A 105 -7.01 -32.58 -10.14
CA ARG A 105 -6.21 -33.73 -9.69
C ARG A 105 -5.04 -33.34 -8.77
N GLU A 106 -4.89 -34.20 -7.77
CA GLU A 106 -3.76 -34.45 -6.88
C GLU A 106 -3.61 -33.61 -5.59
N LYS A 107 -4.18 -34.20 -4.54
CA LYS A 107 -3.99 -33.89 -3.11
C LYS A 107 -2.50 -33.76 -2.76
N THR A 108 -2.10 -32.56 -2.36
CA THR A 108 -1.39 -32.42 -1.08
C THR A 108 -2.20 -31.48 -0.21
N GLU A 109 -2.69 -32.02 0.91
CA GLU A 109 -3.53 -31.31 1.87
C GLU A 109 -2.68 -30.29 2.63
N VAL A 110 -2.41 -29.14 2.00
CA VAL A 110 -1.98 -27.95 2.73
C VAL A 110 -3.25 -27.17 3.04
N ARG A 111 -3.72 -27.33 4.28
CA ARG A 111 -4.78 -26.52 4.89
C ARG A 111 -4.33 -25.06 4.90
N VAL A 112 -4.44 -24.35 3.77
CA VAL A 112 -4.28 -22.90 3.74
C VAL A 112 -5.54 -22.32 4.38
N ARG A 113 -5.42 -22.10 5.68
CA ARG A 113 -6.37 -21.37 6.50
C ARG A 113 -6.51 -19.97 5.90
N ALA A 114 -7.50 -19.80 5.04
CA ALA A 114 -8.00 -18.49 4.64
C ALA A 114 -8.47 -17.76 5.92
N ARG A 115 -7.59 -16.93 6.48
CA ARG A 115 -7.87 -16.18 7.71
C ARG A 115 -7.11 -14.87 7.67
N GLY A 116 -7.84 -13.80 7.35
CA GLY A 116 -7.41 -12.42 7.64
C GLY A 116 -7.32 -11.46 6.44
N SER A 117 -8.26 -11.50 5.50
CA SER A 117 -8.40 -10.53 4.40
C SER A 117 -8.85 -9.11 4.83
N ILE A 118 -8.34 -8.55 5.95
CA ILE A 118 -8.76 -7.20 6.39
C ILE A 118 -7.61 -6.33 6.93
N LEU A 119 -6.33 -6.67 6.72
CA LEU A 119 -5.23 -5.90 7.33
C LEU A 119 -4.22 -5.23 6.41
N ASN A 120 -4.53 -5.05 5.12
CA ASN A 120 -3.68 -4.25 4.21
C ASN A 120 -4.36 -3.01 3.60
N LEU A 121 -5.63 -2.74 3.92
CA LEU A 121 -6.26 -1.47 3.60
C LEU A 121 -5.65 -0.29 4.41
N THR A 122 -4.92 -0.61 5.49
CA THR A 122 -4.44 0.39 6.46
C THR A 122 -3.07 0.98 6.15
N TYR A 123 -2.29 0.45 5.19
CA TYR A 123 -0.95 1.01 4.89
C TYR A 123 -0.98 2.08 3.79
N ILE A 124 -1.74 1.85 2.71
CA ILE A 124 -1.80 2.76 1.56
C ILE A 124 -2.78 3.92 1.80
N VAL A 125 -3.88 3.69 2.52
CA VAL A 125 -4.91 4.73 2.78
C VAL A 125 -4.47 5.70 3.88
N ARG A 126 -3.54 5.32 4.75
CA ARG A 126 -3.14 6.12 5.93
C ARG A 126 -2.20 7.29 5.59
N ARG A 127 -1.51 7.28 4.46
CA ARG A 127 -0.67 8.42 4.02
C ARG A 127 -1.42 9.44 3.17
N ALA A 128 -2.50 9.05 2.48
CA ALA A 128 -3.34 9.95 1.69
C ALA A 128 -4.57 10.48 2.45
N GLY A 129 -5.15 9.69 3.35
CA GLY A 129 -6.36 10.04 4.11
C GLY A 129 -6.12 10.93 5.34
N PHE A 130 -4.90 10.96 5.90
CA PHE A 130 -4.65 11.70 7.13
C PHE A 130 -4.83 13.22 6.96
N LYS A 131 -4.44 13.78 5.79
CA LYS A 131 -4.69 15.20 5.50
C LYS A 131 -6.19 15.50 5.39
N ARG A 132 -6.97 14.66 4.69
CA ARG A 132 -8.42 14.87 4.51
C ARG A 132 -9.19 14.66 5.82
N ILE A 133 -8.86 13.63 6.60
CA ILE A 133 -9.55 13.33 7.87
C ILE A 133 -9.22 14.37 8.94
N ILE A 134 -7.97 14.87 9.02
CA ILE A 134 -7.61 15.99 9.89
C ILE A 134 -8.34 17.27 9.46
N LEU A 135 -8.45 17.53 8.16
CA LEU A 135 -9.21 18.68 7.66
C LEU A 135 -10.70 18.59 8.02
N TYR A 136 -11.31 17.40 7.95
CA TYR A 136 -12.71 17.20 8.33
C TYR A 136 -12.94 17.30 9.84
N SER A 137 -12.05 16.78 10.69
CA SER A 137 -12.20 16.90 12.14
C SER A 137 -11.99 18.34 12.64
N LEU A 138 -11.07 19.08 12.00
CA LEU A 138 -10.90 20.52 12.24
C LEU A 138 -12.14 21.31 11.81
N SER A 139 -12.72 20.98 10.65
CA SER A 139 -13.94 21.62 10.15
C SER A 139 -15.15 21.38 11.05
N ILE A 140 -15.33 20.15 11.55
CA ILE A 140 -16.45 19.82 12.46
C ILE A 140 -16.31 20.54 13.81
N GLY A 141 -15.09 20.64 14.33
CA GLY A 141 -14.81 21.42 15.54
C GLY A 141 -15.11 22.91 15.38
N CYS A 142 -14.77 23.49 14.22
CA CYS A 142 -15.10 24.89 13.92
C CYS A 142 -16.61 25.14 13.82
N ILE A 143 -17.39 24.22 13.25
CA ILE A 143 -18.86 24.35 13.17
C ILE A 143 -19.48 24.35 14.57
N ALA A 144 -19.02 23.44 15.45
CA ALA A 144 -19.50 23.35 16.81
C ALA A 144 -19.17 24.61 17.64
N LEU A 145 -17.96 25.17 17.48
CA LEU A 145 -17.57 26.44 18.11
C LEU A 145 -18.37 27.63 17.56
N GLY A 146 -18.68 27.64 16.27
CA GLY A 146 -19.51 28.67 15.64
C GLY A 146 -20.96 28.67 16.13
N LEU A 147 -21.57 27.48 16.30
CA LEU A 147 -22.90 27.33 16.87
C LEU A 147 -22.96 27.78 18.34
N LEU A 148 -21.90 27.48 19.10
CA LEU A 148 -21.81 27.89 20.52
C LEU A 148 -21.69 29.42 20.67
N GLY A 149 -20.98 30.08 19.75
CA GLY A 149 -20.89 31.55 19.71
C GLY A 149 -22.19 32.26 19.33
N LEU A 150 -23.05 31.61 18.54
CA LEU A 150 -24.36 32.17 18.14
C LEU A 150 -25.39 32.13 19.28
N ILE A 151 -25.27 31.15 20.18
CA ILE A 151 -26.16 30.93 21.33
C ILE A 151 -25.82 31.84 22.52
N ALA A 152 -24.66 32.51 22.52
CA ALA A 152 -24.33 33.52 23.52
C ALA A 152 -25.25 34.76 23.36
N THR A 153 -26.28 34.84 24.21
CA THR A 153 -27.36 35.85 24.17
C THR A 153 -26.95 37.24 24.68
N ASN A 154 -25.67 37.45 25.02
CA ASN A 154 -25.17 38.67 25.66
C ASN A 154 -24.13 39.45 24.83
N VAL A 155 -23.99 39.14 23.54
CA VAL A 155 -22.99 39.78 22.67
C VAL A 155 -23.67 40.65 21.62
N GLU A 156 -23.19 41.90 21.46
CA GLU A 156 -23.67 42.87 20.49
C GLU A 156 -23.71 42.28 19.05
N ILE A 157 -24.76 42.65 18.31
CA ILE A 157 -25.06 42.14 16.96
C ILE A 157 -23.87 42.28 16.00
N LEU A 158 -23.03 43.30 16.20
CA LEU A 158 -21.82 43.54 15.41
C LEU A 158 -20.87 42.34 15.44
N PHE A 159 -20.61 41.75 16.61
CA PHE A 159 -19.71 40.59 16.72
C PHE A 159 -20.27 39.37 16.00
N ARG A 160 -21.59 39.22 15.95
CA ARG A 160 -22.24 38.13 15.19
C ARG A 160 -22.03 38.29 13.69
N VAL A 161 -22.15 39.51 13.19
CA VAL A 161 -21.91 39.82 11.77
C VAL A 161 -20.44 39.64 11.40
N PHE A 162 -19.51 40.15 12.23
CA PHE A 162 -18.08 39.91 12.05
C PHE A 162 -17.73 38.42 12.05
N TRP A 163 -18.37 37.64 12.92
CA TRP A 163 -18.19 36.20 13.00
C TRP A 163 -18.65 35.47 11.72
N LEU A 164 -19.82 35.83 11.18
CA LEU A 164 -20.33 35.28 9.92
C LEU A 164 -19.44 35.64 8.73
N ILE A 165 -18.93 36.87 8.68
CA ILE A 165 -18.00 37.32 7.64
C ILE A 165 -16.70 36.52 7.71
N LEU A 166 -16.14 36.31 8.91
CA LEU A 166 -14.92 35.53 9.11
C LEU A 166 -15.09 34.09 8.60
N TRP A 167 -16.26 33.49 8.84
CA TRP A 167 -16.60 32.15 8.36
C TRP A 167 -16.76 32.06 6.84
N LEU A 168 -17.37 33.08 6.23
CA LEU A 168 -17.54 33.18 4.78
C LEU A 168 -16.18 33.30 4.07
N VAL A 169 -15.25 34.08 4.64
CA VAL A 169 -13.86 34.19 4.15
C VAL A 169 -13.11 32.86 4.29
N ALA A 170 -13.23 32.17 5.42
CA ALA A 170 -12.60 30.87 5.61
C ALA A 170 -13.09 29.83 4.58
N ALA A 171 -14.41 29.79 4.32
CA ALA A 171 -14.99 28.90 3.31
C ALA A 171 -14.51 29.25 1.88
N TYR A 172 -14.34 30.55 1.58
CA TYR A 172 -13.83 31.01 0.29
C TYR A 172 -12.36 30.60 0.06
N ILE A 173 -11.50 30.78 1.08
CA ILE A 173 -10.10 30.35 1.04
C ILE A 173 -10.02 28.83 0.83
N PHE A 174 -10.86 28.07 1.52
CA PHE A 174 -10.92 26.62 1.36
C PHE A 174 -11.31 26.20 -0.06
N LYS A 175 -12.30 26.88 -0.67
CA LYS A 175 -12.70 26.63 -2.07
C LYS A 175 -11.57 26.89 -3.06
N ILE A 176 -10.76 27.93 -2.84
CA ILE A 176 -9.59 28.25 -3.66
C ILE A 176 -8.46 27.25 -3.49
N LEU A 177 -8.24 26.76 -2.26
CA LEU A 177 -7.18 25.79 -1.98
C LEU A 177 -7.52 24.37 -2.51
N ALA A 178 -8.81 24.08 -2.69
CA ALA A 178 -9.30 22.80 -3.18
C ALA A 178 -9.52 22.74 -4.70
N SER A 179 -9.39 23.87 -5.40
CA SER A 179 -9.40 23.97 -6.87
C SER A 179 -8.00 23.89 -7.45
#